data_AF-A0A804HJ95-F1
#
_entry.id   AF-A0A804HJ95-F1
#
_cell.length_a   1.000
_cell.length_b   1.000
_cell.length_c   1.000
_cell.angle_alpha   90.00
_cell.angle_beta   90.00
_cell.angle_gamma   90.00
#
_symmetry.space_group_name_H-M   'P 1'
#
loop_
_entity.id
_entity.type
_entity.pdbx_description
1 polymer ?
#
loop_
_entity_poly.entity_id
_entity_poly.type
_entity_poly.pdbx_seq_one_letter_code
_entity_poly.pdbx_strand_id
1 'polypeptide(L)'
;MGDILAHESELLGLVKEKDLVAAFDNGDQKVFFDLWEEHISSSIRDGDSFAQKLEFYLHIHFAIYLLKYSVGRPDKEELDEKISYFKTYLETKGAALSQTTEFLPFYALPFVPNPMVHPSFKELFQDSWTPELKLKLIKFLALISKASNTPKLLTIYKENGQSNKEILQQLHQQLVEAERRSVTYLKRYNKIQADYHNLIGVTAELVDSLEATVSGKMITPEYLQSVCVRLFSNQMRQSLAHSVDFTRPGTASTMLRASLAPVKLKDVPLLPSLDYEKLKKDLILGSDRLKAFLLQALRWRLTTSHPGEQRETVLQAYISNDLLDCYSHNQRSVLQLLHSTSDVVRQYMARLINAFASLAEGRLYLAQNTKVLQMLEGRLKEEDKDIITRENVLGALQKFSLRRPLQTAMIQDGLIFWLVDVLKDPDCLSDYTLEYSVALLMNLCLRSTGKNMCAKVAGLVLKVLSDLLGHENHEIQPYVNGALYSILSVPSIREEARAMVP
;
A
#
# COMPACT_ATOMS: atom_id res chain seq x y z
N MET A 1 -30.32 -37.48 -16.03
CA MET A 1 -31.10 -36.26 -16.32
C MET A 1 -30.21 -35.07 -16.65
N GLY A 2 -29.08 -34.87 -15.95
CA GLY A 2 -28.10 -33.83 -16.29
C GLY A 2 -27.42 -33.98 -17.66
N ASP A 3 -27.07 -35.21 -18.07
CA ASP A 3 -26.43 -35.42 -19.39
C ASP A 3 -27.36 -35.19 -20.57
N ILE A 4 -28.68 -35.41 -20.41
CA ILE A 4 -29.67 -35.18 -21.46
C ILE A 4 -29.89 -33.68 -21.66
N LEU A 5 -29.97 -32.91 -20.55
CA LEU A 5 -30.13 -31.45 -20.59
C LEU A 5 -28.88 -30.73 -21.11
N ALA A 6 -27.68 -31.26 -20.82
CA ALA A 6 -26.44 -30.73 -21.38
C ALA A 6 -26.37 -30.97 -22.90
N HIS A 7 -26.74 -32.16 -23.35
CA HIS A 7 -26.77 -32.51 -24.76
C HIS A 7 -27.86 -31.73 -25.53
N GLU A 8 -29.02 -31.50 -24.92
CA GLU A 8 -30.09 -30.65 -25.46
C GLU A 8 -29.68 -29.17 -25.55
N SER A 9 -28.98 -28.64 -24.54
CA SER A 9 -28.44 -27.28 -24.57
C SER A 9 -27.37 -27.10 -25.66
N GLU A 10 -26.52 -28.10 -25.87
CA GLU A 10 -25.49 -28.08 -26.91
C GLU A 10 -26.10 -28.21 -28.32
N LEU A 11 -27.13 -29.06 -28.47
CA LEU A 11 -27.94 -29.15 -29.69
C LEU A 11 -28.70 -27.85 -29.98
N LEU A 12 -29.31 -27.22 -28.97
CA LEU A 12 -30.00 -25.93 -29.13
C LEU A 12 -29.04 -24.81 -29.55
N GLY A 13 -27.82 -24.75 -28.97
CA GLY A 13 -26.80 -23.78 -29.36
C GLY A 13 -26.37 -23.93 -30.82
N LEU A 14 -26.16 -25.17 -31.27
CA LEU A 14 -25.79 -25.47 -32.66
C LEU A 14 -26.93 -25.22 -33.67
N VAL A 15 -28.19 -25.37 -33.26
CA VAL A 15 -29.37 -25.05 -34.09
C VAL A 15 -29.50 -23.53 -34.25
N LYS A 16 -29.36 -22.78 -33.15
CA LYS A 16 -29.45 -21.31 -33.13
C LYS A 16 -28.33 -20.62 -33.94
N GLU A 17 -27.12 -21.15 -33.91
CA GLU A 17 -26.02 -20.66 -34.78
C GLU A 17 -26.31 -20.86 -36.26
N LYS A 18 -26.94 -21.97 -36.64
CA LYS A 18 -27.31 -22.26 -38.03
C LYS A 18 -28.40 -21.32 -38.54
N ASP A 19 -29.37 -20.98 -37.69
CA ASP A 19 -30.46 -20.07 -38.04
C ASP A 19 -29.95 -18.63 -38.29
N LEU A 20 -29.01 -18.16 -37.47
CA LEU A 20 -28.32 -16.87 -37.68
C LEU A 20 -27.56 -16.83 -39.01
N VAL A 21 -26.82 -17.89 -39.33
CA VAL A 21 -26.07 -17.98 -40.59
C VAL A 21 -27.02 -18.09 -41.79
N ALA A 22 -28.14 -18.79 -41.66
CA ALA A 22 -29.16 -18.87 -42.70
C ALA A 22 -29.82 -17.51 -42.97
N ALA A 23 -30.16 -16.75 -41.92
CA ALA A 23 -30.71 -15.39 -42.05
C ALA A 23 -29.70 -14.42 -42.71
N PHE A 24 -28.40 -14.58 -42.42
CA PHE A 24 -27.33 -13.83 -43.09
C PHE A 24 -27.25 -14.14 -44.60
N ASP A 25 -27.37 -15.41 -44.97
CA ASP A 25 -27.30 -15.87 -46.36
C ASP A 25 -28.54 -15.45 -47.18
N ASN A 26 -29.72 -15.41 -46.55
CA ASN A 26 -30.98 -15.07 -47.21
C ASN A 26 -31.26 -13.56 -47.29
N GLY A 27 -30.54 -12.73 -46.51
CA GLY A 27 -30.78 -11.28 -46.46
C GLY A 27 -31.90 -10.85 -45.51
N ASP A 28 -32.31 -11.74 -44.61
CA ASP A 28 -33.41 -11.55 -43.66
C ASP A 28 -32.98 -10.66 -42.47
N GLN A 29 -32.82 -9.36 -42.72
CA GLN A 29 -32.28 -8.38 -41.77
C GLN A 29 -32.98 -8.39 -40.40
N LYS A 30 -34.32 -8.41 -40.36
CA LYS A 30 -35.08 -8.36 -39.09
C LYS A 30 -34.84 -9.63 -38.27
N VAL A 31 -35.02 -10.80 -38.90
CA VAL A 31 -34.80 -12.10 -38.27
C VAL A 31 -33.36 -12.23 -37.77
N PHE A 32 -32.38 -11.79 -38.56
CA PHE A 32 -30.98 -11.83 -38.16
C PHE A 32 -30.73 -11.02 -36.90
N PHE A 33 -31.19 -9.75 -36.84
CA PHE A 33 -30.92 -8.91 -35.68
C PHE A 33 -31.73 -9.33 -34.45
N ASP A 34 -32.95 -9.83 -34.60
CA ASP A 34 -33.71 -10.41 -33.49
C ASP A 34 -32.95 -11.58 -32.86
N LEU A 35 -32.42 -12.49 -33.68
CA LEU A 35 -31.56 -13.59 -33.21
C LEU A 35 -30.24 -13.06 -32.65
N TRP A 36 -29.62 -12.04 -33.24
CA TRP A 36 -28.38 -11.44 -32.73
C TRP A 36 -28.56 -10.86 -31.32
N GLU A 37 -29.68 -10.19 -31.06
CA GLU A 37 -29.97 -9.61 -29.75
C GLU A 37 -30.33 -10.67 -28.69
N GLU A 38 -30.99 -11.76 -29.08
CA GLU A 38 -31.34 -12.87 -28.20
C GLU A 38 -30.12 -13.72 -27.81
N HIS A 39 -29.24 -14.02 -28.77
CA HIS A 39 -28.15 -14.99 -28.59
C HIS A 39 -26.88 -14.38 -27.99
N ILE A 40 -26.67 -13.07 -28.14
CA ILE A 40 -25.45 -12.40 -27.69
C ILE A 40 -25.79 -11.42 -26.57
N SER A 41 -25.20 -11.66 -25.39
CA SER A 41 -25.41 -10.81 -24.21
C SER A 41 -25.01 -9.36 -24.49
N SER A 42 -25.75 -8.41 -23.90
CA SER A 42 -25.45 -6.98 -24.00
C SER A 42 -24.03 -6.65 -23.54
N SER A 43 -23.51 -7.36 -22.54
CA SER A 43 -22.12 -7.21 -22.06
C SER A 43 -21.06 -7.45 -23.14
N ILE A 44 -21.29 -8.39 -24.06
CA ILE A 44 -20.37 -8.69 -25.17
C ILE A 44 -20.59 -7.68 -26.30
N ARG A 45 -21.86 -7.39 -26.64
CA ARG A 45 -22.19 -6.43 -27.70
C ARG A 45 -21.66 -5.02 -27.42
N ASP A 46 -21.79 -4.56 -26.17
CA ASP A 46 -21.40 -3.19 -25.79
C ASP A 46 -19.95 -3.10 -25.28
N GLY A 47 -19.36 -4.21 -24.82
CA GLY A 47 -18.04 -4.24 -24.20
C GLY A 47 -16.89 -4.69 -25.10
N ASP A 48 -17.16 -5.52 -26.11
CA ASP A 48 -16.12 -6.05 -27.01
C ASP A 48 -16.01 -5.24 -28.30
N SER A 49 -14.84 -4.62 -28.50
CA SER A 49 -14.53 -3.86 -29.72
C SER A 49 -14.66 -4.71 -30.99
N PHE A 50 -14.34 -6.01 -30.93
CA PHE A 50 -14.50 -6.89 -32.09
C PHE A 50 -15.98 -7.11 -32.44
N ALA A 51 -16.83 -7.34 -31.43
CA ALA A 51 -18.27 -7.51 -31.60
C ALA A 51 -18.92 -6.26 -32.21
N GLN A 52 -18.57 -5.07 -31.72
CA GLN A 52 -19.07 -3.80 -32.24
C GLN A 52 -18.69 -3.58 -33.72
N LYS A 53 -17.44 -3.86 -34.07
CA LYS A 53 -16.96 -3.76 -35.46
C LYS A 53 -17.68 -4.75 -36.37
N LEU A 54 -17.87 -5.98 -35.92
CA LEU A 54 -18.58 -7.02 -36.67
C LEU A 54 -20.05 -6.64 -36.89
N GLU A 55 -20.74 -6.18 -35.85
CA GLU A 55 -22.13 -5.70 -35.94
C GLU A 55 -22.27 -4.58 -36.97
N PHE A 56 -21.35 -3.61 -36.99
CA PHE A 56 -21.33 -2.53 -37.99
C PHE A 56 -21.22 -3.07 -39.42
N TYR A 57 -20.32 -4.02 -39.68
CA TYR A 57 -20.18 -4.64 -41.00
C TYR A 57 -21.41 -5.48 -41.40
N LEU A 58 -22.07 -6.13 -40.44
CA LEU A 58 -23.32 -6.86 -40.68
C LEU A 58 -24.45 -5.92 -41.09
N HIS A 59 -24.57 -4.76 -40.44
CA HIS A 59 -25.51 -3.73 -40.85
C HIS A 59 -25.25 -3.22 -42.28
N ILE A 60 -23.98 -3.05 -42.67
CA ILE A 60 -23.61 -2.71 -44.05
C ILE A 60 -24.04 -3.82 -45.02
N HIS A 61 -23.79 -5.09 -44.70
CA HIS A 61 -24.17 -6.24 -45.54
C HIS A 61 -25.66 -6.22 -45.87
N PHE A 62 -26.52 -6.06 -44.86
CA PHE A 62 -27.96 -5.98 -45.09
C PHE A 62 -28.41 -4.73 -45.83
N ALA A 63 -27.73 -3.59 -45.65
CA ALA A 63 -28.02 -2.35 -46.38
C ALA A 63 -27.72 -2.47 -47.89
N ILE A 64 -26.68 -3.24 -48.26
CA ILE A 64 -26.28 -3.42 -49.66
C ILE A 64 -26.75 -4.75 -50.27
N TYR A 65 -27.44 -5.60 -49.49
CA TYR A 65 -27.77 -6.97 -49.89
C TYR A 65 -28.54 -7.02 -51.21
N LEU A 66 -29.58 -6.19 -51.34
CA LEU A 66 -30.39 -6.09 -52.56
C LEU A 66 -29.58 -5.55 -53.74
N LEU A 67 -28.61 -4.66 -53.50
CA LEU A 67 -27.73 -4.14 -54.56
C LEU A 67 -26.76 -5.20 -55.08
N LYS A 68 -26.41 -6.19 -54.26
CA LYS A 68 -25.43 -7.24 -54.56
C LYS A 68 -26.04 -8.51 -55.17
N TYR A 69 -27.24 -8.89 -54.73
CA TYR A 69 -27.84 -10.20 -55.08
C TYR A 69 -29.14 -10.12 -55.88
N SER A 70 -29.69 -8.93 -56.16
CA SER A 70 -30.89 -8.84 -57.02
C SER A 70 -30.55 -9.11 -58.48
N VAL A 71 -31.30 -10.03 -59.09
CA VAL A 71 -31.26 -10.28 -60.55
C VAL A 71 -32.22 -9.30 -61.23
N GLY A 72 -31.88 -8.01 -61.28
CA GLY A 72 -32.72 -6.98 -61.88
C GLY A 72 -32.59 -5.60 -61.22
N ARG A 73 -33.55 -4.70 -61.50
CA ARG A 73 -33.67 -3.44 -60.75
C ARG A 73 -34.27 -3.79 -59.38
N PRO A 74 -33.59 -3.54 -58.26
CA PRO A 74 -34.11 -3.88 -56.93
C PRO A 74 -35.41 -3.13 -56.68
N ASP A 75 -36.31 -3.76 -55.90
CA ASP A 75 -37.51 -3.07 -55.43
C ASP A 75 -37.06 -1.83 -54.62
N LYS A 76 -37.52 -0.67 -55.07
CA LYS A 76 -37.08 0.61 -54.51
C LYS A 76 -37.60 0.79 -53.10
N GLU A 77 -38.80 0.28 -52.81
CA GLU A 77 -39.41 0.37 -51.48
C GLU A 77 -38.64 -0.48 -50.48
N GLU A 78 -38.26 -1.70 -50.86
CA GLU A 78 -37.49 -2.61 -50.00
C GLU A 78 -36.06 -2.09 -49.76
N LEU A 79 -35.41 -1.53 -50.79
CA LEU A 79 -34.09 -0.90 -50.65
C LEU A 79 -34.14 0.31 -49.71
N ASP A 80 -35.15 1.16 -49.86
CA ASP A 80 -35.34 2.35 -49.01
C ASP A 80 -35.60 1.91 -47.54
N GLU A 81 -36.31 0.79 -47.30
CA GLU A 81 -36.50 0.23 -45.95
C GLU A 81 -35.17 -0.24 -45.33
N LYS A 82 -34.36 -1.00 -46.06
CA LYS A 82 -33.05 -1.50 -45.57
C LYS A 82 -32.09 -0.34 -45.28
N ILE A 83 -32.07 0.68 -46.14
CA ILE A 83 -31.25 1.89 -45.97
C ILE A 83 -31.74 2.72 -44.77
N SER A 84 -33.06 2.86 -44.57
CA SER A 84 -33.64 3.54 -43.41
C SER A 84 -33.29 2.84 -42.10
N TYR A 85 -33.30 1.50 -42.08
CA TYR A 85 -32.87 0.71 -40.94
C TYR A 85 -31.40 0.97 -40.61
N PHE A 86 -30.53 0.99 -41.63
CA PHE A 86 -29.12 1.30 -41.43
C PHE A 86 -28.89 2.74 -40.95
N LYS A 87 -29.65 3.71 -41.48
CA LYS A 87 -29.60 5.10 -41.01
C LYS A 87 -29.96 5.21 -39.52
N THR A 88 -31.02 4.53 -39.10
CA THR A 88 -31.44 4.47 -37.69
C THR A 88 -30.34 3.89 -36.80
N TYR A 89 -29.64 2.86 -37.27
CA TYR A 89 -28.50 2.31 -36.56
C TYR A 89 -27.34 3.31 -36.43
N LEU A 90 -26.98 4.02 -37.50
CA LEU A 90 -25.90 5.02 -37.49
C LEU A 90 -26.19 6.18 -36.52
N GLU A 91 -27.45 6.57 -36.37
CA GLU A 91 -27.89 7.64 -35.45
C GLU A 91 -27.99 7.19 -33.99
N THR A 92 -28.04 5.88 -33.73
CA THR A 92 -28.18 5.29 -32.39
C THR A 92 -26.91 4.56 -31.94
N LYS A 93 -26.89 3.22 -31.96
CA LYS A 93 -25.77 2.39 -31.48
C LYS A 93 -24.49 2.62 -32.29
N GLY A 94 -24.63 2.90 -33.59
CA GLY A 94 -23.51 3.16 -34.48
C GLY A 94 -22.84 4.53 -34.26
N ALA A 95 -23.42 5.46 -33.49
CA ALA A 95 -22.89 6.82 -33.37
C ALA A 95 -21.47 6.87 -32.77
N ALA A 96 -21.18 6.00 -31.81
CA ALA A 96 -19.87 5.92 -31.13
C ALA A 96 -18.74 5.52 -32.09
N LEU A 97 -19.04 4.77 -33.16
CA LEU A 97 -18.06 4.28 -34.12
C LEU A 97 -17.62 5.34 -35.15
N SER A 98 -18.24 6.52 -35.15
CA SER A 98 -17.90 7.64 -36.05
C SER A 98 -16.49 8.20 -35.84
N GLN A 99 -15.91 7.96 -34.66
CA GLN A 99 -14.54 8.33 -34.34
C GLN A 99 -13.50 7.36 -34.93
N THR A 100 -13.92 6.21 -35.47
CA THR A 100 -13.04 5.23 -36.09
C THR A 100 -12.83 5.57 -37.56
N THR A 101 -11.59 5.87 -37.94
CA THR A 101 -11.22 6.30 -39.31
C THR A 101 -11.60 5.28 -40.39
N GLU A 102 -11.60 3.99 -40.05
CA GLU A 102 -12.04 2.87 -40.90
C GLU A 102 -13.52 3.00 -41.33
N PHE A 103 -14.40 3.49 -40.44
CA PHE A 103 -15.84 3.48 -40.67
C PHE A 103 -16.41 4.77 -41.23
N LEU A 104 -15.66 5.86 -41.15
CA LEU A 104 -16.10 7.20 -41.55
C LEU A 104 -16.70 7.25 -42.98
N PRO A 105 -16.13 6.57 -44.00
CA PRO A 105 -16.72 6.60 -45.34
C PRO A 105 -18.13 5.98 -45.42
N PHE A 106 -18.45 5.01 -44.56
CA PHE A 106 -19.73 4.29 -44.60
C PHE A 106 -20.90 5.07 -43.99
N TYR A 107 -20.64 6.16 -43.25
CA TYR A 107 -21.72 7.07 -42.81
C TYR A 107 -22.36 7.83 -43.97
N ALA A 108 -21.66 7.96 -45.10
CA ALA A 108 -22.21 8.55 -46.31
C ALA A 108 -23.08 7.56 -47.10
N LEU A 109 -22.97 6.24 -46.85
CA LEU A 109 -23.62 5.18 -47.64
C LEU A 109 -25.15 5.37 -47.81
N PRO A 110 -25.94 5.75 -46.79
CA PRO A 110 -27.37 5.98 -46.94
C PRO A 110 -27.74 7.15 -47.86
N PHE A 111 -26.80 8.07 -48.11
CA PHE A 111 -27.03 9.31 -48.83
C PHE A 111 -26.48 9.27 -50.27
N VAL A 112 -25.75 8.21 -50.64
CA VAL A 112 -25.18 8.07 -51.98
C VAL A 112 -26.23 7.46 -52.92
N PRO A 113 -26.61 8.15 -54.01
CA PRO A 113 -27.67 7.67 -54.92
C PRO A 113 -27.34 6.35 -55.62
N ASN A 114 -26.06 6.05 -55.81
CA ASN A 114 -25.60 4.78 -56.37
C ASN A 114 -24.29 4.32 -55.71
N PRO A 115 -24.38 3.50 -54.64
CA PRO A 115 -23.20 3.01 -53.92
C PRO A 115 -22.27 2.13 -54.76
N MET A 116 -22.78 1.44 -55.80
CA MET A 116 -22.03 0.48 -56.63
C MET A 116 -20.87 1.12 -57.40
N VAL A 117 -21.01 2.40 -57.77
CA VAL A 117 -20.04 3.12 -58.61
C VAL A 117 -19.12 4.04 -57.80
N HIS A 118 -19.36 4.17 -56.49
CA HIS A 118 -18.63 5.11 -55.66
C HIS A 118 -17.27 4.52 -55.22
N PRO A 119 -16.13 5.22 -55.42
CA PRO A 119 -14.80 4.68 -55.14
C PRO A 119 -14.62 4.16 -53.71
N SER A 120 -15.22 4.83 -52.72
CA SER A 120 -15.10 4.48 -51.30
C SER A 120 -15.81 3.18 -50.90
N PHE A 121 -16.68 2.63 -51.75
CA PHE A 121 -17.45 1.41 -51.45
C PHE A 121 -17.07 0.22 -52.33
N LYS A 122 -16.05 0.38 -53.19
CA LYS A 122 -15.62 -0.64 -54.15
C LYS A 122 -15.34 -1.99 -53.50
N GLU A 123 -14.81 -2.00 -52.28
CA GLU A 123 -14.49 -3.23 -51.54
C GLU A 123 -15.72 -4.03 -51.12
N LEU A 124 -16.84 -3.36 -50.80
CA LEU A 124 -18.08 -4.03 -50.37
C LEU A 124 -18.69 -4.93 -51.44
N PHE A 125 -18.50 -4.54 -52.70
CA PHE A 125 -19.04 -5.22 -53.88
C PHE A 125 -18.07 -6.23 -54.51
N GLN A 126 -16.92 -6.50 -53.88
CA GLN A 126 -16.06 -7.60 -54.29
C GLN A 126 -16.69 -8.96 -53.94
N ASP A 127 -16.42 -9.97 -54.75
CA ASP A 127 -16.92 -11.34 -54.54
C ASP A 127 -16.39 -11.98 -53.26
N SER A 128 -15.23 -11.53 -52.76
CA SER A 128 -14.61 -12.01 -51.51
C SER A 128 -15.23 -11.43 -50.24
N TRP A 129 -15.85 -10.25 -50.31
CA TRP A 129 -16.24 -9.50 -49.11
C TRP A 129 -17.31 -10.21 -48.27
N THR A 130 -18.37 -10.72 -48.91
CA THR A 130 -19.46 -11.40 -48.19
C THR A 130 -19.00 -12.74 -47.58
N PRO A 131 -18.26 -13.61 -48.30
CA PRO A 131 -17.65 -14.79 -47.71
C PRO A 131 -16.72 -14.50 -46.52
N GLU A 132 -15.90 -13.44 -46.61
CA GLU A 132 -15.01 -13.05 -45.52
C GLU A 132 -15.78 -12.56 -44.29
N LEU A 133 -16.82 -11.76 -44.48
CA LEU A 133 -17.69 -11.32 -43.40
C LEU A 133 -18.42 -12.50 -42.74
N LYS A 134 -18.94 -13.43 -43.55
CA LYS A 134 -19.55 -14.67 -43.06
C LYS A 134 -18.57 -15.51 -42.24
N LEU A 135 -17.32 -15.64 -42.68
CA LEU A 135 -16.29 -16.37 -41.93
C LEU A 135 -15.99 -15.70 -40.58
N LYS A 136 -15.95 -14.37 -40.53
CA LYS A 136 -15.79 -13.61 -39.27
C LYS A 136 -16.97 -13.85 -38.33
N LEU A 137 -18.20 -13.84 -38.85
CA LEU A 137 -19.41 -14.17 -38.10
C LEU A 137 -19.36 -15.59 -37.51
N ILE A 138 -19.06 -16.61 -38.33
CA ILE A 138 -18.99 -18.01 -37.87
C ILE A 138 -17.92 -18.19 -36.79
N LYS A 139 -16.74 -17.58 -36.97
CA LYS A 139 -15.66 -17.63 -35.96
C LYS A 139 -16.08 -16.98 -34.65
N PHE A 140 -16.80 -15.86 -34.73
CA PHE A 140 -17.31 -15.15 -33.55
C PHE A 140 -18.32 -15.99 -32.77
N LEU A 141 -19.30 -16.57 -33.46
CA LEU A 141 -20.32 -17.43 -32.85
C LEU A 141 -19.68 -18.64 -32.15
N ALA A 142 -18.70 -19.28 -32.80
CA ALA A 142 -17.97 -20.42 -32.23
C ALA A 142 -17.17 -20.06 -30.96
N LEU A 143 -16.75 -18.81 -30.79
CA LEU A 143 -16.06 -18.34 -29.59
C LEU A 143 -17.03 -18.10 -28.44
N ILE A 144 -18.21 -17.54 -28.71
CA ILE A 144 -19.24 -17.27 -27.71
C ILE A 144 -19.85 -18.57 -27.18
N SER A 145 -20.14 -19.52 -28.07
CA SER A 145 -20.68 -20.84 -27.70
C SER A 145 -19.73 -21.66 -26.81
N LYS A 146 -18.40 -21.52 -27.01
CA LYS A 146 -17.40 -22.11 -26.10
C LYS A 146 -17.37 -21.44 -24.73
N ALA A 147 -17.72 -20.16 -24.63
CA ALA A 147 -17.76 -19.41 -23.39
C ALA A 147 -19.08 -19.64 -22.61
N SER A 148 -20.20 -19.92 -23.28
CA SER A 148 -21.48 -20.25 -22.62
C SER A 148 -21.47 -21.63 -21.96
N ASN A 149 -20.59 -22.53 -22.41
CA ASN A 149 -20.51 -23.92 -21.92
C ASN A 149 -19.65 -24.10 -20.66
N THR A 150 -19.14 -23.03 -20.04
CA THR A 150 -18.51 -23.16 -18.72
C THR A 150 -19.57 -23.24 -17.61
N PRO A 151 -19.67 -24.35 -16.87
CA PRO A 151 -20.65 -24.47 -15.80
C PRO A 151 -20.39 -23.42 -14.72
N LYS A 152 -21.45 -22.73 -14.26
CA LYS A 152 -21.41 -21.70 -13.20
C LYS A 152 -20.58 -22.11 -11.99
N LEU A 153 -20.56 -23.40 -11.65
CA LEU A 153 -19.78 -23.95 -10.54
C LEU A 153 -18.26 -23.82 -10.75
N LEU A 154 -17.78 -23.95 -11.99
CA LEU A 154 -16.37 -23.76 -12.36
C LEU A 154 -16.00 -22.28 -12.34
N THR A 155 -16.90 -21.39 -12.74
CA THR A 155 -16.72 -19.93 -12.65
C THR A 155 -16.61 -19.50 -11.20
N ILE A 156 -17.54 -19.96 -10.35
CA ILE A 156 -17.48 -19.76 -8.89
C ILE A 156 -16.21 -20.38 -8.30
N TYR A 157 -15.76 -21.56 -8.76
CA TYR A 157 -14.52 -22.19 -8.30
C TYR A 157 -13.26 -21.41 -8.72
N LYS A 158 -13.23 -20.80 -9.91
CA LYS A 158 -12.09 -20.00 -10.39
C LYS A 158 -12.04 -18.63 -9.69
N GLU A 159 -13.19 -17.98 -9.54
CA GLU A 159 -13.34 -16.72 -8.79
C GLU A 159 -13.04 -16.92 -7.30
N ASN A 160 -13.55 -18.00 -6.69
CA ASN A 160 -13.16 -18.40 -5.34
C ASN A 160 -11.76 -18.98 -5.28
N GLY A 161 -11.13 -19.39 -6.37
CA GLY A 161 -9.78 -19.97 -6.36
C GLY A 161 -8.71 -18.92 -6.06
N GLN A 162 -8.87 -17.70 -6.59
CA GLN A 162 -8.02 -16.55 -6.27
C GLN A 162 -8.33 -16.00 -4.87
N SER A 163 -9.62 -15.79 -4.56
CA SER A 163 -10.06 -15.36 -3.22
C SER A 163 -9.66 -16.36 -2.13
N ASN A 164 -9.84 -17.66 -2.34
CA ASN A 164 -9.41 -18.69 -1.38
C ASN A 164 -7.90 -18.77 -1.26
N LYS A 165 -7.12 -18.46 -2.31
CA LYS A 165 -5.65 -18.44 -2.24
C LYS A 165 -5.16 -17.24 -1.42
N GLU A 166 -5.81 -16.09 -1.56
CA GLU A 166 -5.57 -14.90 -0.73
C GLU A 166 -6.01 -15.14 0.72
N ILE A 167 -7.17 -15.77 0.96
CA ILE A 167 -7.63 -16.18 2.28
C ILE A 167 -6.70 -17.24 2.89
N LEU A 168 -6.21 -18.22 2.12
CA LEU A 168 -5.22 -19.21 2.58
C LEU A 168 -3.89 -18.55 2.93
N GLN A 169 -3.44 -17.57 2.14
CA GLN A 169 -2.24 -16.80 2.44
C GLN A 169 -2.42 -15.95 3.70
N GLN A 170 -3.58 -15.31 3.87
CA GLN A 170 -3.92 -14.58 5.10
C GLN A 170 -4.01 -15.51 6.32
N LEU A 171 -4.67 -16.66 6.20
CA LEU A 171 -4.76 -17.65 7.28
C LEU A 171 -3.40 -18.24 7.62
N HIS A 172 -2.56 -18.52 6.61
CA HIS A 172 -1.18 -18.97 6.83
C HIS A 172 -0.35 -17.89 7.54
N GLN A 173 -0.50 -16.62 7.16
CA GLN A 173 0.19 -15.51 7.80
C GLN A 173 -0.29 -15.30 9.24
N GLN A 174 -1.60 -15.39 9.49
CA GLN A 174 -2.17 -15.36 10.84
C GLN A 174 -1.68 -16.54 11.70
N LEU A 175 -1.49 -17.72 11.10
CA LEU A 175 -0.94 -18.89 11.77
C LEU A 175 0.53 -18.67 12.15
N VAL A 176 1.36 -18.16 11.23
CA VAL A 176 2.77 -17.80 11.52
C VAL A 176 2.85 -16.73 12.61
N GLU A 177 1.97 -15.73 12.60
CA GLU A 177 1.89 -14.70 13.64
C GLU A 177 1.40 -15.25 14.98
N ALA A 178 0.45 -16.19 14.97
CA ALA A 178 -0.01 -16.90 16.15
C ALA A 178 1.09 -17.78 16.74
N GLU A 179 1.87 -18.50 15.91
CA GLU A 179 3.04 -19.26 16.34
C GLU A 179 4.11 -18.36 16.95
N ARG A 180 4.39 -17.20 16.33
CA ARG A 180 5.34 -16.22 16.87
C ARG A 180 4.88 -15.66 18.23
N ARG A 181 3.58 -15.41 18.40
CA ARG A 181 2.99 -15.04 19.69
C ARG A 181 3.12 -16.18 20.70
N SER A 182 2.84 -17.42 20.31
CA SER A 182 3.00 -18.62 21.14
C SER A 182 4.45 -18.78 21.64
N VAL A 183 5.44 -18.63 20.76
CA VAL A 183 6.87 -18.67 21.14
C VAL A 183 7.22 -17.56 22.13
N THR A 184 6.62 -16.37 21.99
CA THR A 184 6.83 -15.26 22.91
C THR A 184 6.20 -15.54 24.27
N TYR A 185 4.98 -16.09 24.29
CA TYR A 185 4.32 -16.53 25.53
C TYR A 185 5.09 -17.65 26.21
N LEU A 186 5.64 -18.61 25.46
CA LEU A 186 6.47 -19.69 26.00
C LEU A 186 7.75 -19.14 26.63
N LYS A 187 8.42 -18.17 25.99
CA LYS A 187 9.58 -17.49 26.59
C LYS A 187 9.21 -16.76 27.88
N ARG A 188 8.05 -16.11 27.91
CA ARG A 188 7.55 -15.42 29.12
C ARG A 188 7.18 -16.42 30.22
N TYR A 189 6.56 -17.54 29.86
CA TYR A 189 6.24 -18.63 30.77
C TYR A 189 7.51 -19.23 31.38
N ASN A 190 8.51 -19.57 30.56
CA ASN A 190 9.78 -20.10 31.03
C ASN A 190 10.50 -19.11 31.97
N LYS A 191 10.40 -17.81 31.68
CA LYS A 191 10.92 -16.76 32.57
C LYS A 191 10.18 -16.73 33.92
N ILE A 192 8.85 -16.73 33.89
CA ILE A 192 8.02 -16.78 35.11
C ILE A 192 8.29 -18.06 35.92
N GLN A 193 8.43 -19.19 35.24
CA GLN A 193 8.76 -20.47 35.86
C GLN A 193 10.14 -20.44 36.52
N ALA A 194 11.15 -19.87 35.86
CA ALA A 194 12.47 -19.67 36.44
C ALA A 194 12.42 -18.73 37.65
N ASP A 195 11.67 -17.62 37.56
CA ASP A 195 11.47 -16.69 38.67
C ASP A 195 10.75 -17.38 39.86
N TYR A 196 9.80 -18.27 39.60
CA TYR A 196 9.10 -19.05 40.63
C TYR A 196 10.04 -20.05 41.33
N HIS A 197 10.88 -20.77 40.58
CA HIS A 197 11.89 -21.67 41.17
C HIS A 197 12.94 -20.88 41.98
N ASN A 198 13.34 -19.71 41.49
CA ASN A 198 14.24 -18.81 42.24
C ASN A 198 13.60 -18.36 43.56
N LEU A 199 12.31 -18.03 43.56
CA LEU A 199 11.57 -17.67 44.77
C LEU A 199 11.50 -18.84 45.77
N ILE A 200 11.24 -20.06 45.29
CA ILE A 200 11.28 -21.26 46.13
C ILE A 200 12.65 -21.43 46.77
N GLY A 201 13.73 -21.30 45.98
CA GLY A 201 15.11 -21.39 46.48
C GLY A 201 15.44 -20.36 47.55
N VAL A 202 15.07 -19.09 47.32
CA VAL A 202 15.23 -18.03 48.34
C VAL A 202 14.38 -18.28 49.58
N THR A 203 13.17 -18.82 49.42
CA THR A 203 12.29 -19.13 50.55
C THR A 203 12.88 -20.24 51.42
N ALA A 204 13.45 -21.28 50.81
CA ALA A 204 14.14 -22.36 51.52
C ALA A 204 15.35 -21.82 52.32
N GLU A 205 16.21 -21.02 51.69
CA GLU A 205 17.36 -20.40 52.34
C GLU A 205 16.96 -19.47 53.50
N LEU A 206 15.85 -18.73 53.36
CA LEU A 206 15.31 -17.90 54.44
C LEU A 206 14.79 -18.74 55.61
N VAL A 207 14.17 -19.88 55.36
CA VAL A 207 13.73 -20.83 56.41
C VAL A 207 14.94 -21.41 57.15
N ASP A 208 15.97 -21.87 56.42
CA ASP A 208 17.21 -22.38 57.01
C ASP A 208 17.91 -21.30 57.88
N SER A 209 17.88 -20.05 57.41
CA SER A 209 18.46 -18.91 58.14
C SER A 209 17.69 -18.58 59.41
N LEU A 210 16.36 -18.66 59.37
CA LEU A 210 15.51 -18.49 60.55
C LEU A 210 15.76 -19.59 61.57
N GLU A 211 15.88 -20.85 61.13
CA GLU A 211 16.21 -21.99 61.99
C GLU A 211 17.60 -21.84 62.65
N ALA A 212 18.59 -21.38 61.88
CA ALA A 212 19.92 -21.07 62.40
C ALA A 212 19.90 -19.92 63.43
N THR A 213 19.00 -18.94 63.25
CA THR A 213 18.83 -17.81 64.18
C THR A 213 18.16 -18.24 65.48
N VAL A 214 17.14 -19.12 65.39
CA VAL A 214 16.54 -19.78 66.56
C VAL A 214 17.60 -20.58 67.34
N SER A 215 18.59 -21.13 66.64
CA SER A 215 19.75 -21.83 67.22
C SER A 215 20.86 -20.90 67.73
N GLY A 216 20.67 -19.57 67.72
CA GLY A 216 21.60 -18.58 68.29
C GLY A 216 22.68 -18.06 67.33
N LYS A 217 22.64 -18.39 66.03
CA LYS A 217 23.55 -17.82 65.03
C LYS A 217 23.01 -16.48 64.51
N MET A 218 23.83 -15.43 64.52
CA MET A 218 23.43 -14.12 63.99
C MET A 218 23.43 -14.13 62.45
N ILE A 219 22.45 -13.45 61.85
CA ILE A 219 22.39 -13.20 60.40
C ILE A 219 23.27 -12.00 60.07
N THR A 220 24.14 -12.13 59.06
CA THR A 220 25.02 -11.03 58.64
C THR A 220 24.33 -10.09 57.63
N PRO A 221 24.68 -8.78 57.62
CA PRO A 221 24.16 -7.82 56.64
C PRO A 221 24.48 -8.19 55.18
N GLU A 222 25.66 -8.79 54.93
CA GLU A 222 26.11 -9.22 53.61
C GLU A 222 25.23 -10.35 53.06
N TYR A 223 24.77 -11.23 53.95
CA TYR A 223 23.85 -12.30 53.59
C TYR A 223 22.48 -11.75 53.19
N LEU A 224 21.92 -10.81 53.96
CA LEU A 224 20.65 -10.12 53.62
C LEU A 224 20.74 -9.37 52.29
N GLN A 225 21.87 -8.72 52.01
CA GLN A 225 22.11 -8.06 50.73
C GLN A 225 22.08 -9.06 49.57
N SER A 226 22.70 -10.23 49.72
CA SER A 226 22.71 -11.28 48.69
C SER A 226 21.30 -11.81 48.39
N VAL A 227 20.47 -11.98 49.42
CA VAL A 227 19.08 -12.43 49.31
C VAL A 227 18.22 -11.37 48.63
N CYS A 228 18.36 -10.09 49.00
CA CYS A 228 17.64 -9.00 48.35
C CYS A 228 18.00 -8.86 46.86
N VAL A 229 19.29 -8.89 46.49
CA VAL A 229 19.72 -8.82 45.08
C VAL A 229 19.11 -9.95 44.23
N ARG A 230 18.96 -11.15 44.81
CA ARG A 230 18.35 -12.30 44.13
C ARG A 230 16.83 -12.18 43.98
N LEU A 231 16.14 -11.60 44.98
CA LEU A 231 14.69 -11.39 44.98
C LEU A 231 14.22 -10.32 43.99
N PHE A 232 15.06 -9.32 43.66
CA PHE A 232 14.67 -8.19 42.81
C PHE A 232 15.14 -8.34 41.35
N SER A 233 14.41 -7.70 40.42
CA SER A 233 14.64 -7.77 38.97
C SER A 233 15.99 -7.15 38.55
N ASN A 234 16.49 -7.50 37.36
CA ASN A 234 17.78 -7.03 36.84
C ASN A 234 17.97 -5.49 36.87
N GLN A 235 16.89 -4.72 36.71
CA GLN A 235 16.92 -3.26 36.72
C GLN A 235 17.06 -2.69 38.14
N MET A 236 16.53 -3.38 39.16
CA MET A 236 16.76 -3.03 40.56
C MET A 236 18.09 -3.58 41.10
N ARG A 237 18.61 -4.70 40.56
CA ARG A 237 19.92 -5.25 41.01
C ARG A 237 21.06 -4.25 40.92
N GLN A 238 21.07 -3.43 39.86
CA GLN A 238 22.14 -2.45 39.63
C GLN A 238 22.07 -1.26 40.60
N SER A 239 20.87 -0.81 40.98
CA SER A 239 20.70 0.26 41.97
C SER A 239 20.92 -0.22 43.41
N LEU A 240 20.60 -1.49 43.69
CA LEU A 240 20.75 -2.14 45.00
C LEU A 240 22.20 -2.43 45.41
N ALA A 241 23.09 -2.67 44.44
CA ALA A 241 24.47 -3.06 44.72
C ALA A 241 25.33 -1.95 45.34
N HIS A 242 24.91 -0.68 45.23
CA HIS A 242 25.76 0.47 45.56
C HIS A 242 25.18 1.50 46.54
N SER A 243 23.92 1.36 47.03
CA SER A 243 23.26 2.47 47.74
C SER A 243 22.41 2.13 48.97
N VAL A 244 22.36 0.87 49.43
CA VAL A 244 21.41 0.45 50.49
C VAL A 244 22.11 -0.05 51.75
N ASP A 245 21.83 0.60 52.88
CA ASP A 245 22.33 0.23 54.22
C ASP A 245 21.39 -0.79 54.89
N PHE A 246 21.80 -2.06 54.87
CA PHE A 246 21.08 -3.18 55.48
C PHE A 246 21.29 -3.31 57.00
N THR A 247 22.14 -2.48 57.61
CA THR A 247 22.34 -2.48 59.07
C THR A 247 21.18 -1.78 59.81
N ARG A 248 20.35 -1.02 59.08
CA ARG A 248 19.16 -0.37 59.63
C ARG A 248 17.96 -1.33 59.67
N PRO A 249 17.30 -1.50 60.83
CA PRO A 249 16.10 -2.33 60.95
C PRO A 249 14.99 -1.84 60.02
N GLY A 250 14.38 -2.76 59.26
CA GLY A 250 13.22 -2.45 58.42
C GLY A 250 13.51 -1.97 56.99
N THR A 251 14.77 -1.77 56.61
CA THR A 251 15.15 -1.40 55.22
C THR A 251 14.71 -2.48 54.22
N ALA A 252 15.05 -3.75 54.47
CA ALA A 252 14.70 -4.86 53.57
C ALA A 252 13.18 -5.09 53.45
N SER A 253 12.43 -4.95 54.55
CA SER A 253 10.98 -5.16 54.56
C SER A 253 10.22 -4.04 53.84
N THR A 254 10.67 -2.80 53.98
CA THR A 254 10.10 -1.63 53.27
C THR A 254 10.29 -1.76 51.76
N MET A 255 11.47 -2.22 51.34
CA MET A 255 11.82 -2.45 49.93
C MET A 255 10.99 -3.58 49.31
N LEU A 256 10.80 -4.68 50.02
CA LEU A 256 9.92 -5.77 49.57
C LEU A 256 8.47 -5.30 49.40
N ARG A 257 7.94 -4.52 50.35
CA ARG A 257 6.58 -3.95 50.23
C ARG A 257 6.47 -2.97 49.06
N ALA A 258 7.50 -2.18 48.79
CA ALA A 258 7.54 -1.28 47.64
C ALA A 258 7.52 -2.05 46.30
N SER A 259 8.16 -3.22 46.25
CA SER A 259 8.17 -4.09 45.05
C SER A 259 6.86 -4.87 44.84
N LEU A 260 6.12 -5.14 45.92
CA LEU A 260 4.82 -5.84 45.91
C LEU A 260 3.64 -4.90 45.71
N ALA A 261 3.88 -3.58 45.69
CA ALA A 261 2.85 -2.61 45.41
C ALA A 261 2.27 -2.93 44.01
N PRO A 262 0.96 -3.27 43.92
CA PRO A 262 0.37 -3.57 42.62
C PRO A 262 0.56 -2.34 41.75
N VAL A 263 1.21 -2.51 40.60
CA VAL A 263 1.11 -1.55 39.50
C VAL A 263 -0.38 -1.54 39.18
N LYS A 264 -1.11 -0.54 39.70
CA LYS A 264 -2.52 -0.35 39.36
C LYS A 264 -2.55 -0.23 37.84
N LEU A 265 -3.02 -1.27 37.16
CA LEU A 265 -3.63 -1.16 35.85
C LEU A 265 -4.81 -0.20 36.06
N LYS A 266 -4.54 1.10 35.95
CA LYS A 266 -5.61 2.08 35.83
C LYS A 266 -6.23 1.78 34.48
N ASP A 267 -7.49 1.37 34.46
CA ASP A 267 -8.30 1.36 33.25
C ASP A 267 -8.12 2.74 32.58
N VAL A 268 -7.36 2.79 31.48
CA VAL A 268 -7.10 4.05 30.81
C VAL A 268 -8.36 4.36 30.00
N PRO A 269 -9.11 5.43 30.31
CA PRO A 269 -10.38 5.70 29.66
C PRO A 269 -10.18 5.86 28.14
N LEU A 270 -10.97 5.13 27.36
CA LEU A 270 -10.96 5.24 25.90
C LEU A 270 -11.42 6.63 25.46
N LEU A 271 -10.78 7.18 24.42
CA LEU A 271 -11.16 8.48 23.87
C LEU A 271 -12.39 8.34 22.96
N PRO A 272 -13.28 9.36 22.90
CA PRO A 272 -14.51 9.31 22.09
C PRO A 272 -14.24 9.04 20.61
N SER A 273 -15.07 8.23 19.95
CA SER A 273 -14.92 7.98 18.50
C SER A 273 -15.07 9.27 17.67
N LEU A 274 -14.45 9.30 16.49
CA LEU A 274 -14.53 10.42 15.53
C LEU A 274 -15.35 10.01 14.31
N ASP A 275 -16.00 10.98 13.69
CA ASP A 275 -16.59 10.84 12.36
C ASP A 275 -15.49 11.09 11.29
N TYR A 276 -14.86 10.01 10.83
CA TYR A 276 -13.74 10.08 9.89
C TYR A 276 -14.16 10.51 8.49
N GLU A 277 -15.40 10.24 8.07
CA GLU A 277 -15.89 10.65 6.75
C GLU A 277 -16.09 12.15 6.69
N LYS A 278 -16.74 12.73 7.71
CA LYS A 278 -16.86 14.19 7.83
C LYS A 278 -15.48 14.83 7.95
N LEU A 279 -14.59 14.26 8.76
CA LEU A 279 -13.26 14.81 8.99
C LEU A 279 -12.41 14.82 7.71
N LYS A 280 -12.42 13.74 6.92
CA LYS A 280 -11.72 13.69 5.62
C LYS A 280 -12.31 14.73 4.65
N LYS A 281 -13.63 14.85 4.59
CA LYS A 281 -14.30 15.87 3.77
C LYS A 281 -13.87 17.29 4.16
N ASP A 282 -13.85 17.60 5.46
CA ASP A 282 -13.44 18.93 5.97
C ASP A 282 -11.94 19.19 5.75
N LEU A 283 -11.09 18.15 5.83
CA LEU A 283 -9.65 18.26 5.52
C LEU A 283 -9.38 18.52 4.03
N ILE A 284 -10.23 18.03 3.12
CA ILE A 284 -10.05 18.21 1.68
C ILE A 284 -10.69 19.54 1.21
N LEU A 285 -11.96 19.76 1.57
CA LEU A 285 -12.79 20.86 1.04
C LEU A 285 -12.85 22.09 1.96
N GLY A 286 -12.41 21.97 3.21
CA GLY A 286 -12.48 23.07 4.18
C GLY A 286 -11.54 24.23 3.88
N SER A 287 -11.73 25.32 4.63
CA SER A 287 -10.80 26.46 4.62
C SER A 287 -9.46 26.09 5.24
N ASP A 288 -8.39 26.78 4.89
CA ASP A 288 -7.04 26.52 5.44
C ASP A 288 -7.01 26.62 6.97
N ARG A 289 -7.80 27.53 7.54
CA ARG A 289 -7.97 27.65 8.99
C ARG A 289 -8.61 26.40 9.61
N LEU A 290 -9.66 25.87 8.99
CA LEU A 290 -10.31 24.64 9.46
C LEU A 290 -9.35 23.45 9.34
N LYS A 291 -8.68 23.31 8.20
CA LYS A 291 -7.67 22.26 7.96
C LYS A 291 -6.57 22.29 9.02
N ALA A 292 -6.00 23.46 9.29
CA ALA A 292 -4.95 23.63 10.29
C ALA A 292 -5.41 23.19 11.70
N PHE A 293 -6.60 23.61 12.13
CA PHE A 293 -7.13 23.21 13.44
C PHE A 293 -7.45 21.72 13.53
N LEU A 294 -7.99 21.12 12.47
CA LEU A 294 -8.25 19.68 12.45
C LEU A 294 -6.95 18.88 12.50
N LEU A 295 -5.94 19.23 11.70
CA LEU A 295 -4.62 18.59 11.73
C LEU A 295 -3.95 18.74 13.09
N GLN A 296 -4.04 19.92 13.70
CA GLN A 296 -3.55 20.16 15.06
C GLN A 296 -4.26 19.26 16.08
N ALA A 297 -5.60 19.17 16.02
CA ALA A 297 -6.41 18.38 16.94
C ALA A 297 -6.11 16.87 16.81
N LEU A 298 -5.96 16.37 15.58
CA LEU A 298 -5.57 14.98 15.30
C LEU A 298 -4.18 14.67 15.86
N ARG A 299 -3.22 15.56 15.61
CA ARG A 299 -1.86 15.42 16.14
C ARG A 299 -1.87 15.42 17.67
N TRP A 300 -2.59 16.36 18.28
CA TRP A 300 -2.72 16.45 19.73
C TRP A 300 -3.33 15.17 20.29
N ARG A 301 -4.47 14.73 19.76
CA ARG A 301 -5.11 13.50 20.19
C ARG A 301 -4.17 12.29 20.17
N LEU A 302 -3.29 12.17 19.18
CA LEU A 302 -2.26 11.13 19.14
C LEU A 302 -1.13 11.36 20.17
N THR A 303 -0.58 12.56 20.24
CA THR A 303 0.62 12.86 21.04
C THR A 303 0.33 13.06 22.54
N THR A 304 -0.85 13.52 22.92
CA THR A 304 -1.27 13.74 24.31
C THR A 304 -1.98 12.53 24.91
N SER A 305 -2.29 11.51 24.12
CA SER A 305 -2.79 10.24 24.65
C SER A 305 -1.75 9.56 25.54
N HIS A 306 -2.20 8.79 26.54
CA HIS A 306 -1.34 8.05 27.44
C HIS A 306 -0.55 6.98 26.66
N PRO A 307 0.78 6.87 26.87
CA PRO A 307 1.58 5.81 26.27
C PRO A 307 1.02 4.42 26.56
N GLY A 308 1.13 3.50 25.60
CA GLY A 308 0.53 2.17 25.67
C GLY A 308 -0.84 2.12 25.01
N GLU A 309 -1.79 1.43 25.65
CA GLU A 309 -3.08 1.03 25.05
C GLU A 309 -3.90 2.21 24.47
N GLN A 310 -3.97 3.35 25.17
CA GLN A 310 -4.76 4.49 24.69
C GLN A 310 -4.16 5.09 23.40
N ARG A 311 -2.84 5.29 23.35
CA ARG A 311 -2.16 5.79 22.14
C ARG A 311 -2.24 4.82 20.98
N GLU A 312 -2.06 3.54 21.27
CA GLU A 312 -2.21 2.47 20.27
C GLU A 312 -3.62 2.44 19.71
N THR A 313 -4.65 2.58 20.55
CA THR A 313 -6.05 2.63 20.11
C THR A 313 -6.35 3.86 19.25
N VAL A 314 -5.82 5.04 19.61
CA VAL A 314 -5.97 6.25 18.77
C VAL A 314 -5.34 6.03 17.40
N LEU A 315 -4.11 5.53 17.36
CA LEU A 315 -3.42 5.28 16.11
C LEU A 315 -4.16 4.23 15.27
N GLN A 316 -4.59 3.13 15.89
CA GLN A 316 -5.33 2.08 15.20
C GLN A 316 -6.64 2.58 14.63
N ALA A 317 -7.35 3.46 15.35
CA ALA A 317 -8.55 4.09 14.82
C ALA A 317 -8.26 4.98 13.59
N TYR A 318 -7.10 5.66 13.55
CA TYR A 318 -6.70 6.43 12.37
C TYR A 318 -6.33 5.54 11.19
N ILE A 319 -5.62 4.45 11.45
CA ILE A 319 -5.19 3.48 10.42
C ILE A 319 -6.40 2.74 9.85
N SER A 320 -7.30 2.24 10.70
CA SER A 320 -8.47 1.45 10.27
C SER A 320 -9.46 2.24 9.44
N ASN A 321 -9.51 3.57 9.61
CA ASN A 321 -10.37 4.47 8.84
C ASN A 321 -9.66 5.14 7.65
N ASP A 322 -8.44 4.69 7.34
CA ASP A 322 -7.56 5.24 6.30
C ASP A 322 -7.49 6.77 6.32
N LEU A 323 -7.23 7.36 7.49
CA LEU A 323 -7.30 8.81 7.70
C LEU A 323 -6.49 9.64 6.68
N LEU A 324 -5.34 9.12 6.26
CA LEU A 324 -4.43 9.78 5.33
C LEU A 324 -4.52 9.22 3.91
N ASP A 325 -5.51 8.39 3.58
CA ASP A 325 -5.67 7.79 2.25
C ASP A 325 -4.40 7.05 1.77
N CYS A 326 -3.80 6.23 2.64
CA CYS A 326 -2.62 5.43 2.31
C CYS A 326 -2.98 4.07 1.69
N TYR A 327 -4.21 3.57 1.89
CA TYR A 327 -4.69 2.38 1.18
C TYR A 327 -5.36 2.73 -0.15
N SER A 328 -5.95 3.93 -0.26
CA SER A 328 -6.62 4.38 -1.47
C SER A 328 -5.71 5.17 -2.42
N HIS A 329 -5.82 4.93 -3.72
CA HIS A 329 -5.05 5.62 -4.77
C HIS A 329 -5.80 6.83 -5.37
N ASN A 330 -6.59 7.53 -4.56
CA ASN A 330 -7.39 8.66 -5.01
C ASN A 330 -6.55 9.91 -5.34
N GLN A 331 -7.01 10.69 -6.32
CA GLN A 331 -6.33 11.93 -6.75
C GLN A 331 -6.45 13.08 -5.73
N ARG A 332 -7.52 13.09 -4.91
CA ARG A 332 -7.75 14.09 -3.84
C ARG A 332 -7.54 13.45 -2.47
N SER A 333 -6.28 13.15 -2.13
CA SER A 333 -5.95 12.60 -0.82
C SER A 333 -5.65 13.68 0.21
N VAL A 334 -5.89 13.38 1.48
CA VAL A 334 -5.45 14.21 2.62
C VAL A 334 -3.93 14.47 2.58
N LEU A 335 -3.15 13.56 2.01
CA LEU A 335 -1.69 13.73 1.84
C LEU A 335 -1.31 14.94 0.98
N GLN A 336 -2.18 15.40 0.06
CA GLN A 336 -1.91 16.60 -0.74
C GLN A 336 -1.78 17.88 0.09
N LEU A 337 -2.25 17.86 1.34
CA LEU A 337 -2.07 18.98 2.28
C LEU A 337 -0.59 19.25 2.60
N LEU A 338 0.31 18.29 2.36
CA LEU A 338 1.76 18.52 2.47
C LEU A 338 2.28 19.54 1.43
N HIS A 339 1.59 19.68 0.29
CA HIS A 339 1.88 20.66 -0.76
C HIS A 339 0.84 21.79 -0.80
N SER A 340 0.14 22.04 0.31
CA SER A 340 -0.79 23.16 0.39
C SER A 340 -0.06 24.49 0.16
N THR A 341 -0.75 25.47 -0.44
CA THR A 341 -0.26 26.85 -0.54
C THR A 341 -0.12 27.53 0.83
N SER A 342 -0.79 27.02 1.86
CA SER A 342 -0.75 27.56 3.21
C SER A 342 0.36 26.90 4.05
N ASP A 343 1.36 27.70 4.45
CA ASP A 343 2.47 27.26 5.30
C ASP A 343 1.96 26.60 6.59
N VAL A 344 0.94 27.18 7.23
CA VAL A 344 0.37 26.65 8.48
C VAL A 344 -0.23 25.25 8.29
N VAL A 345 -0.92 25.03 7.17
CA VAL A 345 -1.50 23.71 6.85
C VAL A 345 -0.39 22.70 6.58
N ARG A 346 0.63 23.08 5.79
CA ARG A 346 1.80 22.22 5.54
C ARG A 346 2.51 21.83 6.82
N GLN A 347 2.75 22.80 7.72
CA GLN A 347 3.41 22.57 9.02
C GLN A 347 2.64 21.57 9.87
N TYR A 348 1.32 21.72 10.01
CA TYR A 348 0.52 20.79 10.80
C TYR A 348 0.40 19.42 10.16
N MET A 349 0.38 19.35 8.82
CA MET A 349 0.41 18.08 8.10
C MET A 349 1.74 17.34 8.33
N ALA A 350 2.87 18.03 8.17
CA ALA A 350 4.19 17.46 8.44
C ALA A 350 4.33 16.98 9.89
N ARG A 351 3.85 17.77 10.86
CA ARG A 351 3.83 17.39 12.28
C ARG A 351 2.97 16.16 12.55
N LEU A 352 1.84 16.02 11.86
CA LEU A 352 0.98 14.84 11.98
C LEU A 352 1.68 13.60 11.42
N ILE A 353 2.26 13.68 10.22
CA ILE A 353 3.01 12.56 9.61
C ILE A 353 4.18 12.14 10.51
N ASN A 354 4.95 13.10 11.04
CA ASN A 354 6.05 12.84 11.97
C ASN A 354 5.56 12.13 13.26
N ALA A 355 4.38 12.50 13.77
CA ALA A 355 3.77 11.83 14.92
C ALA A 355 3.38 10.37 14.61
N PHE A 356 2.80 10.10 13.44
CA PHE A 356 2.56 8.72 12.98
C PHE A 356 3.87 7.94 12.84
N ALA A 357 4.89 8.53 12.23
CA ALA A 357 6.19 7.90 12.00
C ALA A 357 6.91 7.51 13.30
N SER A 358 6.58 8.17 14.42
CA SER A 358 7.12 7.86 15.74
C SER A 358 6.64 6.50 16.27
N LEU A 359 5.52 5.98 15.77
CA LEU A 359 4.93 4.70 16.17
C LEU A 359 5.19 3.63 15.10
N ALA A 360 5.47 2.39 15.52
CA ALA A 360 5.83 1.31 14.61
C ALA A 360 4.72 1.00 13.59
N GLU A 361 3.47 0.91 14.05
CA GLU A 361 2.29 0.70 13.20
C GLU A 361 2.01 1.89 12.28
N GLY A 362 2.30 3.11 12.73
CA GLY A 362 2.15 4.31 11.90
C GLY A 362 3.13 4.32 10.73
N ARG A 363 4.38 3.87 10.94
CA ARG A 363 5.32 3.63 9.83
C ARG A 363 4.86 2.55 8.88
N LEU A 364 4.21 1.49 9.39
CA LEU A 364 3.70 0.40 8.54
C LEU A 364 2.55 0.90 7.66
N TYR A 365 1.65 1.70 8.21
CA TYR A 365 0.54 2.34 7.50
C TYR A 365 1.04 3.30 6.41
N LEU A 366 1.94 4.21 6.76
CA LEU A 366 2.49 5.18 5.79
C LEU A 366 3.30 4.51 4.68
N ALA A 367 3.92 3.35 4.95
CA ALA A 367 4.67 2.59 3.97
C ALA A 367 3.79 1.91 2.89
N GLN A 368 2.47 1.83 3.09
CA GLN A 368 1.55 1.21 2.13
C GLN A 368 1.45 2.03 0.84
N ASN A 369 1.68 3.35 0.92
CA ASN A 369 1.67 4.24 -0.23
C ASN A 369 3.07 4.80 -0.48
N THR A 370 3.75 4.29 -1.49
CA THR A 370 5.11 4.72 -1.87
C THR A 370 5.18 6.19 -2.26
N LYS A 371 4.06 6.81 -2.66
CA LYS A 371 4.00 8.26 -2.94
C LYS A 371 4.28 9.09 -1.69
N VAL A 372 3.96 8.61 -0.49
CA VAL A 372 4.22 9.34 0.76
C VAL A 372 5.72 9.63 0.90
N LEU A 373 6.56 8.63 0.62
CA LEU A 373 8.01 8.81 0.65
C LEU A 373 8.45 9.87 -0.37
N GLN A 374 7.99 9.76 -1.62
CA GLN A 374 8.33 10.71 -2.68
C GLN A 374 7.90 12.14 -2.35
N MET A 375 6.70 12.31 -1.77
CA MET A 375 6.18 13.62 -1.35
C MET A 375 7.03 14.20 -0.20
N LEU A 376 7.42 13.38 0.77
CA LEU A 376 8.30 13.83 1.86
C LEU A 376 9.70 14.19 1.34
N GLU A 377 10.28 13.40 0.46
CA GLU A 377 11.60 13.70 -0.11
C GLU A 377 11.57 14.95 -0.99
N GLY A 378 10.56 15.11 -1.84
CA GLY A 378 10.37 16.33 -2.63
C GLY A 378 10.28 17.56 -1.72
N ARG A 379 9.42 17.48 -0.71
CA ARG A 379 9.23 18.57 0.25
C ARG A 379 10.47 18.88 1.08
N LEU A 380 11.29 17.89 1.41
CA LEU A 380 12.57 18.09 2.10
C LEU A 380 13.57 18.84 1.22
N LYS A 381 13.63 18.50 -0.08
CA LYS A 381 14.61 19.02 -1.04
C LYS A 381 14.21 20.39 -1.61
N GLU A 382 12.95 20.78 -1.53
CA GLU A 382 12.48 22.11 -1.95
C GLU A 382 13.10 23.24 -1.10
N GLU A 383 13.59 24.29 -1.77
CA GLU A 383 14.32 25.45 -1.21
C GLU A 383 13.39 26.48 -0.53
N ASP A 384 12.41 26.04 0.28
CA ASP A 384 11.54 26.99 0.98
C ASP A 384 12.09 27.42 2.35
N LYS A 385 11.69 28.64 2.73
CA LYS A 385 11.95 29.28 4.03
C LYS A 385 11.23 28.63 5.22
N ASP A 386 10.41 27.61 5.00
CA ASP A 386 9.58 26.98 6.05
C ASP A 386 10.36 25.91 6.82
N ILE A 387 11.19 26.39 7.75
CA ILE A 387 12.06 25.58 8.62
C ILE A 387 11.24 24.52 9.37
N ILE A 388 10.06 24.88 9.89
CA ILE A 388 9.24 23.98 10.73
C ILE A 388 8.74 22.78 9.94
N THR A 389 8.25 23.00 8.72
CA THR A 389 7.81 21.90 7.84
C THR A 389 8.99 21.01 7.52
N ARG A 390 10.12 21.58 7.11
CA ARG A 390 11.34 20.86 6.73
C ARG A 390 11.86 19.98 7.87
N GLU A 391 11.95 20.52 9.08
CA GLU A 391 12.37 19.77 10.28
C GLU A 391 11.43 18.58 10.55
N ASN A 392 10.11 18.79 10.50
CA ASN A 392 9.16 17.69 10.75
C ASN A 392 9.20 16.62 9.66
N VAL A 393 9.40 17.01 8.40
CA VAL A 393 9.59 16.08 7.27
C VAL A 393 10.89 15.29 7.45
N LEU A 394 12.00 15.95 7.79
CA LEU A 394 13.28 15.30 8.08
C LEU A 394 13.14 14.28 9.22
N GLY A 395 12.49 14.69 10.31
CA GLY A 395 12.19 13.84 11.45
C GLY A 395 11.33 12.62 11.08
N ALA A 396 10.40 12.77 10.15
CA ALA A 396 9.58 11.66 9.63
C ALA A 396 10.41 10.71 8.76
N LEU A 397 11.24 11.23 7.85
CA LEU A 397 12.13 10.44 6.98
C LEU A 397 13.16 9.65 7.79
N GLN A 398 13.76 10.27 8.82
CA GLN A 398 14.62 9.57 9.75
C GLN A 398 13.90 8.37 10.40
N LYS A 399 12.67 8.56 10.87
CA LYS A 399 11.89 7.46 11.48
C LYS A 399 11.49 6.41 10.44
N PHE A 400 11.17 6.80 9.22
CA PHE A 400 10.88 5.89 8.11
C PHE A 400 12.07 5.00 7.78
N SER A 401 13.29 5.53 7.85
CA SER A 401 14.53 4.78 7.57
C SER A 401 14.77 3.61 8.53
N LEU A 402 14.02 3.52 9.64
CA LEU A 402 14.00 2.34 10.52
C LEU A 402 13.29 1.13 9.88
N ARG A 403 12.54 1.32 8.79
CA ARG A 403 11.91 0.26 8.00
C ARG A 403 12.77 -0.04 6.77
N ARG A 404 13.28 -1.27 6.68
CA ARG A 404 14.18 -1.72 5.61
C ARG A 404 13.71 -1.41 4.18
N PRO A 405 12.43 -1.59 3.80
CA PRO A 405 11.97 -1.26 2.44
C PRO A 405 12.11 0.25 2.14
N LEU A 406 11.62 1.11 3.03
CA LEU A 406 11.69 2.56 2.87
C LEU A 406 13.13 3.08 2.90
N GLN A 407 13.93 2.55 3.81
CA GLN A 407 15.37 2.82 3.86
C GLN A 407 16.07 2.49 2.54
N THR A 408 15.69 1.36 1.90
CA THR A 408 16.28 0.96 0.61
C THR A 408 15.82 1.89 -0.52
N ALA A 409 14.55 2.30 -0.52
CA ALA A 409 14.03 3.28 -1.47
C ALA A 409 14.75 4.64 -1.35
N MET A 410 14.91 5.18 -0.14
CA MET A 410 15.67 6.43 0.10
C MET A 410 17.10 6.39 -0.44
N ILE A 411 17.77 5.22 -0.32
CA ILE A 411 19.12 5.04 -0.87
C ILE A 411 19.09 5.09 -2.40
N GLN A 412 18.08 4.47 -3.02
CA GLN A 412 17.89 4.46 -4.47
C GLN A 412 17.54 5.85 -5.01
N ASP A 413 16.78 6.64 -4.25
CA ASP A 413 16.40 8.02 -4.57
C ASP A 413 17.55 9.03 -4.36
N GLY A 414 18.73 8.54 -3.99
CA GLY A 414 19.96 9.34 -3.88
C GLY A 414 20.03 10.21 -2.61
N LEU A 415 19.22 9.91 -1.59
CA LEU A 415 19.14 10.75 -0.38
C LEU A 415 20.47 10.86 0.37
N ILE A 416 21.36 9.86 0.26
CA ILE A 416 22.73 9.93 0.82
C ILE A 416 23.50 11.12 0.24
N PHE A 417 23.47 11.32 -1.08
CA PHE A 417 24.21 12.41 -1.72
C PHE A 417 23.70 13.78 -1.26
N TRP A 418 22.39 13.91 -1.16
CA TRP A 418 21.75 15.13 -0.65
C TRP A 418 22.13 15.40 0.81
N LEU A 419 22.11 14.39 1.68
CA LEU A 419 22.49 14.54 3.09
C LEU A 419 23.95 14.96 3.24
N VAL A 420 24.85 14.34 2.48
CA VAL A 420 26.28 14.69 2.50
C VAL A 420 26.49 16.12 2.04
N ASP A 421 25.72 16.60 1.05
CA ASP A 421 25.78 17.99 0.60
C ASP A 421 25.30 18.98 1.67
N VAL A 422 24.16 18.69 2.31
CA VAL A 422 23.60 19.51 3.40
C VAL A 422 24.54 19.57 4.61
N LEU A 423 25.22 18.46 4.91
CA LEU A 423 26.12 18.33 6.06
C LEU A 423 27.54 18.87 5.81
N LYS A 424 27.83 19.48 4.65
CA LYS A 424 29.12 20.12 4.39
C LYS A 424 29.39 21.32 5.30
N ASP A 425 28.35 22.08 5.60
CA ASP A 425 28.41 23.29 6.43
C ASP A 425 27.52 23.11 7.68
N PRO A 426 27.95 22.30 8.66
CA PRO A 426 27.12 21.93 9.82
C PRO A 426 26.74 23.14 10.68
N ASP A 427 27.59 24.16 10.76
CA ASP A 427 27.37 25.38 11.57
C ASP A 427 26.19 26.23 11.07
N CYS A 428 25.75 26.03 9.82
CA CYS A 428 24.61 26.72 9.23
C CYS A 428 23.26 26.04 9.55
N LEU A 429 23.26 24.89 10.23
CA LEU A 429 22.07 24.08 10.50
C LEU A 429 21.57 24.31 11.94
N SER A 430 20.25 24.20 12.14
CA SER A 430 19.70 24.08 13.49
C SER A 430 20.16 22.77 14.13
N ASP A 431 20.31 22.71 15.46
CA ASP A 431 20.65 21.48 16.19
C ASP A 431 19.73 20.31 15.81
N TYR A 432 18.42 20.60 15.67
CA TYR A 432 17.44 19.63 15.23
C TYR A 432 17.75 19.10 13.81
N THR A 433 18.00 20.01 12.86
CA THR A 433 18.29 19.61 11.47
C THR A 433 19.58 18.81 11.41
N LEU A 434 20.61 19.21 12.15
CA LEU A 434 21.88 18.54 12.21
C LEU A 434 21.73 17.12 12.77
N GLU A 435 21.15 16.98 13.97
CA GLU A 435 20.98 15.69 14.65
C GLU A 435 20.21 14.69 13.77
N TYR A 436 19.05 15.11 13.23
CA TYR A 436 18.23 14.21 12.42
C TYR A 436 18.84 13.91 11.05
N SER A 437 19.61 14.82 10.45
CA SER A 437 20.33 14.58 9.20
C SER A 437 21.44 13.54 9.39
N VAL A 438 22.23 13.67 10.46
CA VAL A 438 23.30 12.71 10.77
C VAL A 438 22.70 11.36 11.16
N ALA A 439 21.64 11.32 11.97
CA ALA A 439 20.95 10.09 12.33
C ALA A 439 20.34 9.37 11.11
N LEU A 440 19.76 10.13 10.17
CA LEU A 440 19.25 9.57 8.91
C LEU A 440 20.41 9.03 8.05
N LEU A 441 21.49 9.80 7.86
CA LEU A 441 22.67 9.35 7.12
C LEU A 441 23.25 8.05 7.71
N MET A 442 23.40 8.00 9.04
CA MET A 442 23.82 6.80 9.76
C MET A 442 22.93 5.61 9.44
N ASN A 443 21.61 5.76 9.54
CA ASN A 443 20.67 4.69 9.22
C ASN A 443 20.87 4.21 7.77
N LEU A 444 20.96 5.10 6.79
CA LEU A 444 21.16 4.70 5.39
C LEU A 444 22.49 3.96 5.17
N CYS A 445 23.55 4.37 5.86
CA CYS A 445 24.87 3.73 5.84
C CYS A 445 24.89 2.31 6.42
N LEU A 446 23.88 1.89 7.21
CA LEU A 446 23.81 0.51 7.74
C LEU A 446 23.53 -0.55 6.66
N ARG A 447 23.04 -0.15 5.48
CA ARG A 447 22.70 -1.06 4.38
C ARG A 447 23.86 -1.26 3.43
N SER A 448 24.03 -2.46 2.89
CA SER A 448 25.07 -2.76 1.88
C SER A 448 24.95 -1.85 0.66
N THR A 449 23.73 -1.57 0.21
CA THR A 449 23.48 -0.61 -0.89
C THR A 449 23.90 0.80 -0.52
N GLY A 450 23.65 1.24 0.72
CA GLY A 450 24.07 2.55 1.22
C GLY A 450 25.59 2.68 1.28
N LYS A 451 26.27 1.67 1.85
CA LYS A 451 27.74 1.59 1.86
C LYS A 451 28.34 1.69 0.46
N ASN A 452 27.76 0.99 -0.52
CA ASN A 452 28.20 1.05 -1.91
C ASN A 452 27.99 2.44 -2.53
N MET A 453 26.93 3.17 -2.16
CA MET A 453 26.73 4.55 -2.59
C MET A 453 27.75 5.49 -1.96
N CYS A 454 28.04 5.34 -0.65
CA CYS A 454 29.10 6.10 0.02
C CYS A 454 30.47 5.87 -0.63
N ALA A 455 30.77 4.64 -1.07
CA ALA A 455 32.03 4.31 -1.74
C ALA A 455 32.25 5.10 -3.05
N LYS A 456 31.17 5.54 -3.73
CA LYS A 456 31.28 6.37 -4.95
C LYS A 456 31.76 7.79 -4.69
N VAL A 457 31.60 8.27 -3.45
CA VAL A 457 31.93 9.63 -3.00
C VAL A 457 32.70 9.58 -1.68
N ALA A 458 33.56 8.58 -1.53
CA ALA A 458 34.20 8.23 -0.27
C ALA A 458 34.94 9.41 0.37
N GLY A 459 35.75 10.14 -0.39
CA GLY A 459 36.48 11.30 0.11
C GLY A 459 35.57 12.39 0.68
N LEU A 460 34.45 12.70 0.02
CA LEU A 460 33.50 13.70 0.51
C LEU A 460 32.78 13.22 1.78
N VAL A 461 32.33 11.98 1.80
CA VAL A 461 31.65 11.39 2.97
C VAL A 461 32.57 11.34 4.18
N LEU A 462 33.82 10.92 3.99
CA LEU A 462 34.82 10.85 5.04
C LEU A 462 35.14 12.24 5.58
N LYS A 463 35.33 13.24 4.70
CA LYS A 463 35.54 14.63 5.12
C LYS A 463 34.39 15.12 5.99
N VAL A 464 33.15 15.00 5.53
CA VAL A 464 31.96 15.45 6.27
C VAL A 464 31.86 14.74 7.63
N LEU A 465 32.05 13.42 7.69
CA LEU A 465 31.99 12.68 8.96
C LEU A 465 33.15 13.04 9.91
N SER A 466 34.33 13.33 9.38
CA SER A 466 35.48 13.83 10.15
C SER A 466 35.23 15.22 10.72
N ASP A 467 34.68 16.14 9.93
CA ASP A 467 34.32 17.49 10.38
C ASP A 467 33.24 17.41 11.48
N LEU A 468 32.25 16.53 11.32
CA LEU A 468 31.19 16.30 12.32
C LEU A 468 31.69 15.63 13.62
N LEU A 469 32.79 14.88 13.61
CA LEU A 469 33.38 14.32 14.84
C LEU A 469 33.90 15.43 15.78
N GLY A 470 34.40 16.52 15.20
CA GLY A 470 34.95 17.68 15.92
C GLY A 470 33.92 18.76 16.26
N HIS A 471 32.65 18.57 15.89
CA HIS A 471 31.60 19.57 16.08
C HIS A 471 31.20 19.72 17.56
N GLU A 472 30.79 20.92 17.96
CA GLU A 472 30.46 21.27 19.36
C GLU A 472 29.24 20.51 19.89
N ASN A 473 28.28 20.18 19.03
CA ASN A 473 27.10 19.41 19.39
C ASN A 473 27.44 17.92 19.57
N HIS A 474 27.71 17.52 20.81
CA HIS A 474 28.09 16.14 21.15
C HIS A 474 26.99 15.08 20.98
N GLU A 475 25.71 15.47 20.88
CA GLU A 475 24.58 14.53 20.71
C GLU A 475 24.65 13.78 19.38
N ILE A 476 25.37 14.32 18.37
CA ILE A 476 25.49 13.69 17.06
C ILE A 476 26.57 12.61 17.00
N GLN A 477 27.51 12.60 17.95
CA GLN A 477 28.68 11.71 17.93
C GLN A 477 28.34 10.22 17.84
N PRO A 478 27.33 9.68 18.55
CA PRO A 478 26.94 8.28 18.41
C PRO A 478 26.53 7.92 16.98
N TYR A 479 25.84 8.84 16.29
CA TYR A 479 25.40 8.64 14.91
C TYR A 479 26.58 8.72 13.93
N VAL A 480 27.48 9.69 14.11
CA VAL A 480 28.71 9.82 13.30
C VAL A 480 29.58 8.57 13.44
N ASN A 481 29.81 8.12 14.67
CA ASN A 481 30.57 6.90 14.96
C ASN A 481 29.90 5.67 14.35
N GLY A 482 28.58 5.55 14.45
CA GLY A 482 27.81 4.47 13.82
C GLY A 482 27.93 4.47 12.30
N ALA A 483 27.88 5.64 11.67
CA ALA A 483 28.07 5.79 10.23
C ALA A 483 29.49 5.37 9.81
N LEU A 484 30.52 5.89 10.49
CA LEU A 484 31.94 5.56 10.25
C LEU A 484 32.20 4.06 10.41
N TYR A 485 31.78 3.47 11.52
CA TYR A 485 31.91 2.03 11.77
C TYR A 485 31.27 1.20 10.64
N SER A 486 30.12 1.66 10.14
CA SER A 486 29.42 0.98 9.07
C SER A 486 30.15 1.09 7.72
N ILE A 487 30.55 2.30 7.30
CA ILE A 487 31.16 2.52 5.97
C ILE A 487 32.60 2.01 5.89
N LEU A 488 33.36 2.08 6.98
CA LEU A 488 34.74 1.57 7.05
C LEU A 488 34.80 0.03 6.97
N SER A 489 33.67 -0.67 7.02
CA SER A 489 33.64 -2.08 6.64
C SER A 489 33.94 -2.32 5.14
N VAL A 490 33.84 -1.29 4.30
CA VAL A 490 34.14 -1.36 2.86
C VAL A 490 35.64 -1.12 2.61
N PRO A 491 36.36 -2.02 1.90
CA PRO A 491 37.79 -1.87 1.64
C PRO A 491 38.19 -0.57 0.93
N SER A 492 37.50 -0.19 -0.14
CA SER A 492 37.82 1.03 -0.92
C SER A 492 37.69 2.30 -0.10
N ILE A 493 36.70 2.38 0.80
CA ILE A 493 36.53 3.52 1.70
C ILE A 493 37.67 3.58 2.73
N ARG A 494 38.17 2.43 3.22
CA ARG A 494 39.32 2.41 4.12
C ARG A 494 40.61 2.85 3.44
N GLU A 495 40.80 2.49 2.17
CA GLU A 495 41.96 2.93 1.39
C GLU A 495 41.93 4.45 1.20
N GLU A 496 40.78 5.01 0.83
CA GLU A 496 40.58 6.46 0.75
C GLU A 496 40.85 7.15 2.10
N ALA A 497 40.30 6.61 3.20
CA ALA A 497 40.51 7.16 4.54
C ALA A 497 41.98 7.15 4.95
N ARG A 498 42.75 6.12 4.58
CA ARG A 498 44.21 6.08 4.83
C ARG A 498 44.96 7.11 4.00
N ALA A 499 44.53 7.38 2.78
CA ALA A 499 45.13 8.40 1.92
C ALA A 499 44.84 9.84 2.41
N MET A 500 43.80 10.04 3.21
CA MET A 500 43.44 11.34 3.81
C MET A 500 44.23 11.68 5.09
N VAL A 501 44.83 10.68 5.75
CA VAL A 501 45.68 10.90 6.93
C VAL A 501 47.11 11.12 6.43
N PRO A 502 47.71 12.31 6.64
CA PRO A 502 49.05 12.64 6.14
C PRO A 502 50.16 11.77 6.73
#